data_AF-A0A800K2I5-F1
#
_entry.id   AF-A0A800K2I5-F1
#
_cell.length_a   1.000
_cell.length_b   1.000
_cell.length_c   1.000
_cell.angle_alpha   90.00
_cell.angle_beta   90.00
_cell.angle_gamma   90.00
#
_symmetry.space_group_name_H-M   'P 1'
#
loop_
_entity.id
_entity.type
_entity.pdbx_description
1 polymer ?
#
loop_
_entity_poly.entity_id
_entity_poly.type
_entity_poly.pdbx_seq_one_letter_code
_entity_poly.pdbx_strand_id
1 'polypeptide(L)'
;MEYGRSIETSMGMTPLEGLVMGTRAGDIDAGLILHLMRHENMSADDVDRLLNKESGLKGLSGIGNDMRDIIEKASTGDEACRMALQVFTHRIRKYIGAYASIMGGVDAIIFTGGIGENSAVIRSRSTQRMEYLGAIADEDKNTDIRLSNEKNVAVFSQPHSRVKLMAVKTNEQLAIARESATLIKERHKVNTKPSIPIAVSARHIHLTQESIDVLFGKGYELTEKAPLSQPGQFAANETLTLLGPKNKIENVRILGPSRSKNQIEISRTDEFFLGIDAPVRASGHVENSPGIKLIGPNEELVLNEGLICAWRHIHMRPEDAESFGVKDKDIVDIRINNELRPLTFGNVLIRVSSKYKLEMHIDTDEANAAELPRHSEGVLFKTEAEASLVRRKTKVNTV
;
A
#
# COMPACT_ATOMS: atom_id res chain seq x y z
N MET A 1 -3.30 -26.86 -4.45
CA MET A 1 -3.71 -25.49 -4.10
C MET A 1 -4.57 -25.56 -2.86
N GLU A 2 -4.12 -24.98 -1.75
CA GLU A 2 -4.84 -24.97 -0.47
C GLU A 2 -4.99 -23.51 -0.01
N TYR A 3 -6.22 -23.09 0.31
CA TYR A 3 -6.56 -21.69 0.66
C TYR A 3 -5.97 -20.63 -0.29
N GLY A 4 -5.96 -20.92 -1.60
CA GLY A 4 -5.44 -20.02 -2.63
C GLY A 4 -3.92 -20.01 -2.79
N ARG A 5 -3.19 -20.88 -2.09
CA ARG A 5 -1.72 -21.00 -2.19
C ARG A 5 -1.30 -22.34 -2.79
N SER A 6 -0.22 -22.32 -3.55
CA SER A 6 0.43 -23.57 -3.98
C SER A 6 1.19 -24.13 -2.79
N ILE A 7 0.87 -25.37 -2.40
CA ILE A 7 1.59 -26.09 -1.34
C ILE A 7 2.48 -27.19 -1.92
N GLU A 8 2.21 -27.64 -3.15
CA GLU A 8 2.92 -28.75 -3.78
C GLU A 8 2.86 -28.66 -5.32
N THR A 9 3.89 -29.13 -6.01
CA THR A 9 3.99 -29.12 -7.48
C THR A 9 4.89 -30.26 -7.99
N SER A 10 4.63 -30.78 -9.19
CA SER A 10 5.33 -31.99 -9.67
C SER A 10 6.69 -31.73 -10.31
N MET A 11 6.88 -30.55 -10.89
CA MET A 11 8.21 -30.14 -11.36
C MET A 11 8.98 -29.60 -10.16
N GLY A 12 10.21 -30.06 -9.95
CA GLY A 12 11.10 -29.49 -8.93
C GLY A 12 12.05 -28.47 -9.51
N MET A 13 13.35 -28.63 -9.23
CA MET A 13 14.38 -27.65 -9.63
C MET A 13 14.43 -27.43 -11.14
N THR A 14 14.10 -28.46 -11.93
CA THR A 14 14.00 -28.37 -13.39
C THR A 14 12.64 -28.88 -13.87
N PRO A 15 12.22 -28.53 -15.09
CA PRO A 15 10.99 -29.07 -15.67
C PRO A 15 11.02 -30.57 -16.00
N LEU A 16 12.12 -31.29 -15.74
CA LEU A 16 12.25 -32.72 -16.06
C LEU A 16 11.53 -33.63 -15.05
N GLU A 17 11.53 -33.25 -13.76
CA GLU A 17 10.88 -34.02 -12.70
C GLU A 17 9.35 -34.03 -12.85
N GLY A 18 8.72 -35.08 -12.34
CA GLY A 18 7.28 -35.20 -12.27
C GLY A 18 6.69 -36.10 -13.33
N LEU A 19 5.76 -35.53 -14.09
CA LEU A 19 5.00 -36.27 -15.09
C LEU A 19 5.88 -36.69 -16.26
N VAL A 20 5.59 -37.87 -16.80
CA VAL A 20 5.99 -38.24 -18.16
C VAL A 20 5.35 -37.23 -19.11
N MET A 21 6.12 -36.59 -19.98
CA MET A 21 5.61 -35.56 -20.90
C MET A 21 5.85 -35.95 -22.36
N GLY A 22 5.69 -35.01 -23.30
CA GLY A 22 5.90 -35.27 -24.73
C GLY A 22 7.25 -35.92 -25.05
N THR A 23 8.34 -35.30 -24.61
CA THR A 23 9.72 -35.80 -24.83
C THR A 23 10.52 -35.97 -23.54
N ARG A 24 9.98 -35.51 -22.41
CA ARG A 24 10.63 -35.56 -21.10
C ARG A 24 10.25 -36.83 -20.36
N ALA A 25 11.24 -37.45 -19.71
CA ALA A 25 11.08 -38.71 -19.01
C ALA A 25 10.13 -38.63 -17.79
N GLY A 26 10.11 -37.50 -17.07
CA GLY A 26 9.46 -37.44 -15.75
C GLY A 26 10.30 -38.16 -14.69
N ASP A 27 9.66 -38.63 -13.63
CA ASP A 27 10.35 -39.35 -12.55
C ASP A 27 10.99 -40.66 -13.02
N ILE A 28 12.29 -40.76 -12.77
CA ILE A 28 13.11 -41.94 -12.99
C ILE A 28 13.94 -42.25 -11.75
N ASP A 29 14.44 -43.47 -11.65
CA ASP A 29 15.41 -43.85 -10.63
C ASP A 29 16.75 -43.12 -10.88
N ALA A 30 17.30 -42.45 -9.86
CA ALA A 30 18.61 -41.82 -9.95
C ALA A 30 19.74 -42.83 -10.23
N GLY A 31 19.58 -44.08 -9.79
CA GLY A 31 20.51 -45.18 -10.10
C GLY A 31 20.60 -45.50 -11.60
N LEU A 32 19.51 -45.29 -12.35
CA LEU A 32 19.49 -45.48 -13.81
C LEU A 32 20.47 -44.54 -14.51
N ILE A 33 20.56 -43.29 -14.06
CA ILE A 33 21.47 -42.29 -14.63
C ILE A 33 22.92 -42.78 -14.51
N LEU A 34 23.30 -43.25 -13.32
CA LEU A 34 24.65 -43.78 -13.09
C LEU A 34 24.91 -45.04 -13.92
N HIS A 35 23.90 -45.89 -14.10
CA HIS A 35 24.01 -47.08 -14.91
C HIS A 35 24.29 -46.72 -16.39
N LEU A 36 23.51 -45.82 -16.97
CA LEU A 36 23.69 -45.35 -18.35
C LEU A 36 25.08 -44.75 -18.59
N MET A 37 25.57 -43.94 -17.64
CA MET A 37 26.89 -43.33 -17.78
C MET A 37 28.02 -44.36 -17.69
N ARG A 38 27.91 -45.34 -16.79
CA ARG A 38 29.00 -46.30 -16.51
C ARG A 38 29.03 -47.50 -17.44
N HIS A 39 27.86 -47.98 -17.87
CA HIS A 39 27.74 -49.23 -18.61
C HIS A 39 27.38 -49.02 -20.08
N GLU A 40 26.62 -47.98 -20.40
CA GLU A 40 26.29 -47.61 -21.79
C GLU A 40 27.23 -46.53 -22.35
N ASN A 41 28.27 -46.14 -21.59
CA ASN A 41 29.26 -45.12 -21.95
C ASN A 41 28.64 -43.77 -22.38
N MET A 42 27.47 -43.41 -21.84
CA MET A 42 26.82 -42.14 -22.15
C MET A 42 27.48 -40.98 -21.40
N SER A 43 27.72 -39.87 -22.09
CA SER A 43 28.14 -38.63 -21.43
C SER A 43 26.98 -38.00 -20.65
N ALA A 44 27.29 -37.04 -19.76
CA ALA A 44 26.24 -36.28 -19.05
C ALA A 44 25.29 -35.57 -20.04
N ASP A 45 25.83 -35.02 -21.13
CA ASP A 45 25.04 -34.34 -22.17
C ASP A 45 24.17 -35.33 -22.97
N ASP A 46 24.66 -36.55 -23.22
CA ASP A 46 23.86 -37.60 -23.86
C ASP A 46 22.70 -38.02 -22.98
N VAL A 47 22.92 -38.15 -21.66
CA VAL A 47 21.85 -38.47 -20.72
C VAL A 47 20.85 -37.31 -20.63
N ASP A 48 21.31 -36.05 -20.56
CA ASP A 48 20.41 -34.90 -20.56
C ASP A 48 19.53 -34.86 -21.82
N ARG A 49 20.15 -35.05 -22.99
CA ARG A 49 19.43 -35.12 -24.27
C ARG A 49 18.42 -36.27 -24.27
N LEU A 50 18.81 -37.47 -23.83
CA LEU A 50 17.92 -38.62 -23.74
C LEU A 50 16.71 -38.29 -22.88
N LEU A 51 16.93 -37.78 -21.68
CA LEU A 51 15.88 -37.51 -20.70
C LEU A 51 14.96 -36.36 -21.10
N ASN A 52 15.47 -35.34 -21.79
CA ASN A 52 14.68 -34.15 -22.17
C ASN A 52 14.04 -34.22 -23.56
N LYS A 53 14.65 -34.91 -24.53
CA LYS A 53 14.30 -34.81 -25.96
C LYS A 53 13.90 -36.13 -26.62
N GLU A 54 14.26 -37.26 -26.04
CA GLU A 54 14.10 -38.59 -26.66
C GLU A 54 13.28 -39.57 -25.81
N SER A 55 12.86 -39.15 -24.61
CA SER A 55 12.07 -39.94 -23.67
C SER A 55 10.57 -39.60 -23.77
N GLY A 56 9.83 -39.85 -22.70
CA GLY A 56 8.43 -39.47 -22.59
C GLY A 56 7.53 -40.23 -23.54
N LEU A 57 6.47 -39.57 -24.01
CA LEU A 57 5.56 -40.12 -25.02
C LEU A 57 6.28 -40.50 -26.32
N LYS A 58 7.26 -39.70 -26.74
CA LYS A 58 8.09 -39.99 -27.92
C LYS A 58 8.85 -41.30 -27.79
N GLY A 59 9.59 -41.47 -26.70
CA GLY A 59 10.36 -42.69 -26.46
C GLY A 59 9.48 -43.93 -26.28
N LEU A 60 8.34 -43.79 -25.59
CA LEU A 60 7.44 -44.92 -25.30
C LEU A 60 6.60 -45.34 -26.50
N SER A 61 6.12 -44.38 -27.31
CA SER A 61 5.25 -44.67 -28.46
C SER A 61 6.03 -45.03 -29.73
N GLY A 62 7.28 -44.57 -29.85
CA GLY A 62 8.10 -44.76 -31.05
C GLY A 62 7.67 -43.96 -32.28
N ILE A 63 6.57 -43.19 -32.22
CA ILE A 63 6.02 -42.47 -33.37
C ILE A 63 6.10 -40.93 -33.25
N GLY A 64 6.29 -40.40 -32.04
CA GLY A 64 6.31 -38.96 -31.79
C GLY A 64 5.72 -38.58 -30.43
N ASN A 65 5.55 -37.29 -30.19
CA ASN A 65 5.05 -36.75 -28.92
C ASN A 65 3.64 -36.14 -28.99
N ASP A 66 2.98 -36.15 -30.16
CA ASP A 66 1.62 -35.63 -30.30
C ASP A 66 0.61 -36.62 -29.71
N MET A 67 -0.16 -36.15 -28.73
CA MET A 67 -1.13 -36.98 -28.02
C MET A 67 -2.27 -37.47 -28.92
N ARG A 68 -2.63 -36.72 -29.98
CA ARG A 68 -3.72 -37.10 -30.89
C ARG A 68 -3.33 -38.32 -31.71
N ASP A 69 -2.14 -38.28 -32.31
CA ASP A 69 -1.60 -39.38 -33.13
C ASP A 69 -1.44 -40.65 -32.29
N ILE A 70 -0.96 -40.52 -31.05
CA ILE A 70 -0.80 -41.64 -30.11
C ILE A 70 -2.16 -42.25 -29.74
N ILE A 71 -3.20 -41.42 -29.49
CA ILE A 71 -4.55 -41.91 -29.20
C ILE A 71 -5.14 -42.65 -30.40
N GLU A 72 -4.98 -42.10 -31.61
CA GLU A 72 -5.46 -42.72 -32.84
C GLU A 72 -4.80 -44.08 -33.07
N LYS A 73 -3.46 -44.14 -33.02
CA LYS A 73 -2.71 -45.40 -33.16
C LYS A 73 -3.07 -46.42 -32.09
N ALA A 74 -3.19 -46.00 -30.84
CA ALA A 74 -3.63 -46.86 -29.75
C ALA A 74 -5.03 -47.44 -29.97
N SER A 75 -5.93 -46.69 -30.61
CA SER A 75 -7.29 -47.16 -30.96
C SER A 75 -7.28 -48.22 -32.05
N THR A 76 -6.28 -48.20 -32.93
CA THR A 76 -6.07 -49.22 -33.98
C THR A 76 -5.30 -50.46 -33.50
N GLY A 77 -4.96 -50.55 -32.21
CA GLY A 77 -4.30 -51.72 -31.62
C GLY A 77 -2.77 -51.62 -31.46
N ASP A 78 -2.18 -50.45 -31.65
CA ASP A 78 -0.74 -50.25 -31.41
C ASP A 78 -0.40 -50.34 -29.91
N GLU A 79 0.31 -51.41 -29.51
CA GLU A 79 0.61 -51.69 -28.11
C GLU A 79 1.61 -50.68 -27.49
N ALA A 80 2.55 -50.15 -28.26
CA ALA A 80 3.50 -49.14 -27.77
C ALA A 80 2.76 -47.84 -27.43
N CYS A 81 1.85 -47.40 -28.30
CA CYS A 81 1.00 -46.23 -28.06
C CYS A 81 0.05 -46.46 -26.87
N ARG A 82 -0.55 -47.65 -26.75
CA ARG A 82 -1.39 -48.02 -25.60
C ARG A 82 -0.61 -47.96 -24.29
N MET A 83 0.61 -48.49 -24.27
CA MET A 83 1.52 -48.43 -23.13
C MET A 83 1.89 -46.99 -22.78
N ALA A 84 2.22 -46.16 -23.78
CA ALA A 84 2.56 -44.75 -23.58
C ALA A 84 1.41 -43.99 -22.88
N LEU A 85 0.17 -44.16 -23.34
CA LEU A 85 -1.02 -43.58 -22.72
C LEU A 85 -1.24 -44.09 -21.28
N GLN A 86 -1.02 -45.38 -21.06
CA GLN A 86 -1.17 -45.99 -19.74
C GLN A 86 -0.15 -45.45 -18.74
N VAL A 87 1.12 -45.34 -19.13
CA VAL A 87 2.19 -44.78 -18.29
C VAL A 87 1.89 -43.30 -17.99
N PHE A 88 1.52 -42.52 -19.00
CA PHE A 88 1.19 -41.10 -18.84
C PHE A 88 0.05 -40.88 -17.84
N THR A 89 -1.09 -41.56 -18.04
CA THR A 89 -2.28 -41.43 -17.17
C THR A 89 -2.08 -42.07 -15.80
N HIS A 90 -1.26 -43.12 -15.69
CA HIS A 90 -0.85 -43.68 -14.41
C HIS A 90 -0.06 -42.66 -13.58
N ARG A 91 0.92 -41.97 -14.18
CA ARG A 91 1.70 -40.94 -13.49
C ARG A 91 0.84 -39.77 -13.02
N ILE A 92 -0.09 -39.29 -13.86
CA ILE A 92 -1.06 -38.26 -13.45
C ILE A 92 -1.85 -38.70 -12.21
N ARG A 93 -2.41 -39.93 -12.24
CA ARG A 93 -3.17 -40.47 -11.10
C ARG A 93 -2.35 -40.57 -9.83
N LYS A 94 -1.10 -41.03 -9.94
CA LYS A 94 -0.17 -41.14 -8.81
C LYS A 94 0.02 -39.77 -8.14
N TYR A 95 0.26 -38.73 -8.93
CA TYR A 95 0.45 -37.37 -8.43
C TYR A 95 -0.82 -36.77 -7.81
N ILE A 96 -1.97 -36.92 -8.46
CA ILE A 96 -3.25 -36.48 -7.88
C ILE A 96 -3.49 -37.15 -6.53
N GLY A 97 -3.25 -38.47 -6.42
CA GLY A 97 -3.40 -39.21 -5.17
C GLY A 97 -2.45 -38.73 -4.07
N ALA A 98 -1.17 -38.53 -4.40
CA ALA A 98 -0.17 -38.03 -3.46
C ALA A 98 -0.52 -36.62 -2.95
N TYR A 99 -0.94 -35.72 -3.83
CA TYR A 99 -1.33 -34.36 -3.42
C TYR A 99 -2.61 -34.35 -2.61
N ALA A 100 -3.60 -35.17 -2.98
CA ALA A 100 -4.81 -35.33 -2.19
C ALA A 100 -4.51 -35.87 -0.79
N SER A 101 -3.55 -36.79 -0.63
CA SER A 101 -3.17 -37.29 0.70
C SER A 101 -2.48 -36.22 1.55
N ILE A 102 -1.64 -35.37 0.95
CA ILE A 102 -0.98 -34.26 1.66
C ILE A 102 -2.01 -33.22 2.12
N MET A 103 -2.99 -32.93 1.26
CA MET A 103 -4.05 -31.94 1.53
C MET A 103 -5.18 -32.45 2.43
N GLY A 104 -5.19 -33.74 2.81
CA GLY A 104 -6.30 -34.34 3.57
C GLY A 104 -7.59 -34.52 2.76
N GLY A 105 -7.50 -34.49 1.43
CA GLY A 105 -8.63 -34.49 0.50
C GLY A 105 -8.53 -33.34 -0.51
N VAL A 106 -9.47 -33.29 -1.46
CA VAL A 106 -9.58 -32.21 -2.44
C VAL A 106 -11.04 -31.92 -2.74
N ASP A 107 -11.38 -30.64 -2.95
CA ASP A 107 -12.72 -30.24 -3.40
C ASP A 107 -12.89 -30.39 -4.92
N ALA A 108 -11.79 -30.25 -5.66
CA ALA A 108 -11.80 -30.28 -7.12
C ALA A 108 -10.49 -30.79 -7.71
N ILE A 109 -10.61 -31.44 -8.88
CA ILE A 109 -9.50 -31.78 -9.78
C ILE A 109 -9.74 -31.07 -11.10
N ILE A 110 -8.75 -30.26 -11.51
CA ILE A 110 -8.84 -29.41 -12.69
C ILE A 110 -7.85 -29.89 -13.75
N PHE A 111 -8.37 -30.13 -14.95
CA PHE A 111 -7.60 -30.40 -16.15
C PHE A 111 -7.49 -29.14 -16.99
N THR A 112 -6.27 -28.76 -17.35
CA THR A 112 -6.00 -27.55 -18.14
C THR A 112 -4.84 -27.78 -19.11
N GLY A 113 -4.50 -26.79 -19.92
CA GLY A 113 -3.49 -26.88 -20.96
C GLY A 113 -3.92 -27.73 -22.14
N GLY A 114 -3.10 -27.79 -23.18
CA GLY A 114 -3.47 -28.37 -24.47
C GLY A 114 -4.09 -29.78 -24.39
N ILE A 115 -3.50 -30.68 -23.59
CA ILE A 115 -4.03 -32.05 -23.43
C ILE A 115 -5.24 -32.08 -22.50
N GLY A 116 -5.17 -31.43 -21.33
CA GLY A 116 -6.23 -31.48 -20.32
C GLY A 116 -7.53 -30.81 -20.78
N GLU A 117 -7.44 -29.75 -21.59
CA GLU A 117 -8.58 -29.05 -22.17
C GLU A 117 -9.30 -29.89 -23.23
N ASN A 118 -8.54 -30.60 -24.08
CA ASN A 118 -9.07 -31.15 -25.33
C ASN A 118 -9.24 -32.67 -25.33
N SER A 119 -8.51 -33.41 -24.50
CA SER A 119 -8.52 -34.89 -24.56
C SER A 119 -9.44 -35.50 -23.50
N ALA A 120 -10.67 -35.83 -23.90
CA ALA A 120 -11.62 -36.57 -23.07
C ALA A 120 -11.05 -37.93 -22.62
N VAL A 121 -10.33 -38.62 -23.51
CA VAL A 121 -9.68 -39.92 -23.22
C VAL A 121 -8.67 -39.81 -22.09
N ILE A 122 -7.83 -38.77 -22.10
CA ILE A 122 -6.85 -38.55 -21.04
C ILE A 122 -7.52 -38.19 -19.73
N ARG A 123 -8.53 -37.32 -19.75
CA ARG A 123 -9.29 -36.97 -18.53
C ARG A 123 -9.92 -38.23 -17.92
N SER A 124 -10.66 -39.01 -18.71
CA SER A 124 -11.30 -40.26 -18.27
C SER A 124 -10.29 -41.21 -17.63
N ARG A 125 -9.22 -41.56 -18.36
CA ARG A 125 -8.18 -42.48 -17.87
C ARG A 125 -7.46 -41.95 -16.61
N SER A 126 -7.29 -40.64 -16.51
CA SER A 126 -6.66 -39.99 -15.35
C SER A 126 -7.58 -39.91 -14.14
N THR A 127 -8.89 -40.08 -14.30
CA THR A 127 -9.85 -40.10 -13.18
C THR A 127 -10.32 -41.51 -12.80
N GLN A 128 -9.96 -42.53 -13.58
CA GLN A 128 -10.29 -43.92 -13.28
C GLN A 128 -9.75 -44.36 -11.92
N ARG A 129 -10.62 -45.05 -11.14
CA ARG A 129 -10.32 -45.61 -9.82
C ARG A 129 -10.13 -44.55 -8.73
N MET A 130 -10.66 -43.34 -8.91
CA MET A 130 -10.63 -42.25 -7.92
C MET A 130 -11.95 -42.10 -7.15
N GLU A 131 -12.88 -43.05 -7.28
CA GLU A 131 -14.19 -43.02 -6.61
C GLU A 131 -14.03 -43.04 -5.08
N TYR A 132 -12.95 -43.64 -4.56
CA TYR A 132 -12.63 -43.62 -3.13
C TYR A 132 -12.36 -42.19 -2.61
N LEU A 133 -11.82 -41.29 -3.44
CA LEU A 133 -11.69 -39.86 -3.14
C LEU A 133 -13.04 -39.14 -3.29
N GLY A 134 -14.05 -39.80 -3.85
CA GLY A 134 -15.33 -39.19 -4.22
C GLY A 134 -15.28 -38.44 -5.55
N ALA A 135 -14.27 -38.70 -6.40
CA ALA A 135 -14.15 -38.14 -7.74
C ALA A 135 -14.74 -39.12 -8.77
N ILE A 136 -15.94 -38.80 -9.26
CA ILE A 136 -16.70 -39.68 -10.16
C ILE A 136 -17.01 -38.90 -11.44
N ALA A 137 -16.46 -39.36 -12.56
CA ALA A 137 -16.64 -38.74 -13.87
C ALA A 137 -18.01 -39.10 -14.49
N ASP A 138 -18.57 -38.12 -15.18
CA ASP A 138 -19.67 -38.27 -16.14
C ASP A 138 -19.05 -38.32 -17.54
N GLU A 139 -18.98 -39.52 -18.11
CA GLU A 139 -18.23 -39.78 -19.34
C GLU A 139 -18.87 -39.13 -20.58
N ASP A 140 -20.20 -38.99 -20.58
CA ASP A 140 -20.91 -38.30 -21.66
C ASP A 140 -20.56 -36.80 -21.60
N LYS A 141 -20.69 -36.17 -20.42
CA LYS A 141 -20.28 -34.77 -20.24
C LYS A 141 -18.81 -34.55 -20.55
N ASN A 142 -17.94 -35.48 -20.17
CA ASN A 142 -16.50 -35.42 -20.43
C ASN A 142 -16.20 -35.43 -21.94
N THR A 143 -16.91 -36.26 -22.70
CA THR A 143 -16.78 -36.39 -24.15
C THR A 143 -17.28 -35.14 -24.89
N ASP A 144 -18.34 -34.53 -24.37
CA ASP A 144 -18.99 -33.36 -24.96
C ASP A 144 -18.30 -32.02 -24.67
N ILE A 145 -17.27 -32.00 -23.81
CA ILE A 145 -16.55 -30.75 -23.48
C ILE A 145 -15.97 -30.12 -24.74
N ARG A 146 -16.37 -28.87 -25.01
CA ARG A 146 -15.76 -27.96 -25.98
C ARG A 146 -15.54 -26.63 -25.27
N LEU A 147 -14.28 -26.31 -24.96
CA LEU A 147 -13.91 -25.06 -24.31
C LEU A 147 -13.69 -23.96 -25.35
N SER A 148 -14.16 -22.76 -25.05
CA SER A 148 -13.96 -21.56 -25.86
C SER A 148 -13.63 -20.38 -24.94
N ASN A 149 -13.38 -19.20 -25.53
CA ASN A 149 -13.20 -17.98 -24.72
C ASN A 149 -14.49 -17.57 -23.99
N GLU A 150 -15.66 -17.94 -24.52
CA GLU A 150 -16.97 -17.68 -23.91
C GLU A 150 -17.33 -18.76 -22.88
N LYS A 151 -16.90 -20.01 -23.11
CA LYS A 151 -17.11 -21.15 -22.21
C LYS A 151 -15.75 -21.72 -21.80
N ASN A 152 -15.09 -21.04 -20.88
CA ASN A 152 -13.73 -21.36 -20.43
C ASN A 152 -13.66 -22.38 -19.28
N VAL A 153 -14.80 -22.80 -18.73
CA VAL A 153 -14.90 -23.82 -17.68
C VAL A 153 -15.99 -24.83 -18.04
N ALA A 154 -15.72 -26.11 -17.86
CA ALA A 154 -16.69 -27.19 -18.00
C ALA A 154 -16.56 -28.20 -16.87
N VAL A 155 -17.66 -28.50 -16.19
CA VAL A 155 -17.72 -29.54 -15.14
C VAL A 155 -18.17 -30.85 -15.76
N PHE A 156 -17.46 -31.94 -15.47
CA PHE A 156 -17.76 -33.28 -15.97
C PHE A 156 -17.80 -34.34 -14.85
N SER A 157 -17.98 -33.94 -13.60
CA SER A 157 -18.29 -34.88 -12.52
C SER A 157 -19.77 -35.23 -12.46
N GLN A 158 -20.10 -36.44 -12.00
CA GLN A 158 -21.47 -36.85 -11.68
C GLN A 158 -22.10 -35.92 -10.61
N PRO A 159 -23.44 -35.77 -10.57
CA PRO A 159 -24.12 -34.94 -9.57
C PRO A 159 -23.82 -35.35 -8.12
N HIS A 160 -23.63 -36.64 -7.87
CA HIS A 160 -23.33 -37.20 -6.55
C HIS A 160 -21.82 -37.30 -6.26
N SER A 161 -20.96 -36.79 -7.16
CA SER A 161 -19.52 -36.70 -6.94
C SER A 161 -19.21 -35.69 -5.83
N ARG A 162 -18.46 -36.10 -4.81
CA ARG A 162 -18.01 -35.20 -3.73
C ARG A 162 -16.93 -34.23 -4.24
N VAL A 163 -16.06 -34.71 -5.12
CA VAL A 163 -15.00 -33.92 -5.77
C VAL A 163 -15.50 -33.45 -7.13
N LYS A 164 -15.35 -32.16 -7.43
CA LYS A 164 -15.66 -31.62 -8.76
C LYS A 164 -14.54 -31.95 -9.75
N LEU A 165 -14.92 -32.49 -10.90
CA LEU A 165 -14.01 -32.72 -12.02
C LEU A 165 -14.27 -31.66 -13.07
N MET A 166 -13.25 -30.90 -13.44
CA MET A 166 -13.39 -29.74 -14.32
C MET A 166 -12.31 -29.69 -15.40
N ALA A 167 -12.69 -29.27 -16.61
CA ALA A 167 -11.76 -28.81 -17.62
C ALA A 167 -11.81 -27.28 -17.66
N VAL A 168 -10.66 -26.63 -17.58
CA VAL A 168 -10.54 -25.16 -17.51
C VAL A 168 -9.53 -24.70 -18.54
N LYS A 169 -9.90 -23.70 -19.34
CA LYS A 169 -9.01 -23.07 -20.31
C LYS A 169 -8.00 -22.18 -19.60
N THR A 170 -6.70 -22.50 -19.72
CA THR A 170 -5.66 -21.62 -19.18
C THR A 170 -5.45 -20.40 -20.09
N ASN A 171 -5.08 -19.27 -19.49
CA ASN A 171 -4.70 -18.05 -20.22
C ASN A 171 -3.59 -17.33 -19.48
N GLU A 172 -2.38 -17.82 -19.66
CA GLU A 172 -1.16 -17.29 -19.04
C GLU A 172 -0.89 -15.85 -19.49
N GLN A 173 -1.16 -15.51 -20.76
CA GLN A 173 -0.99 -14.15 -21.28
C GLN A 173 -1.89 -13.15 -20.56
N LEU A 174 -3.15 -13.51 -20.28
CA LEU A 174 -4.08 -12.67 -19.52
C LEU A 174 -3.65 -12.52 -18.05
N ALA A 175 -3.13 -13.60 -17.44
CA ALA A 175 -2.60 -13.53 -16.08
C ALA A 175 -1.42 -12.55 -16.00
N ILE A 176 -0.45 -12.66 -16.91
CA ILE A 176 0.68 -11.74 -17.01
C ILE A 176 0.21 -10.29 -17.25
N ALA A 177 -0.76 -10.09 -18.14
CA ALA A 177 -1.29 -8.76 -18.45
C ALA A 177 -1.97 -8.11 -17.23
N ARG A 178 -2.75 -8.87 -16.45
CA ARG A 178 -3.41 -8.38 -15.23
C ARG A 178 -2.41 -8.00 -14.14
N GLU A 179 -1.39 -8.84 -13.93
CA GLU A 179 -0.34 -8.56 -12.96
C GLU A 179 0.47 -7.31 -13.36
N SER A 180 0.85 -7.24 -14.65
CA SER A 180 1.56 -6.09 -15.21
C SER A 180 0.75 -4.80 -15.07
N ALA A 181 -0.55 -4.84 -15.37
CA ALA A 181 -1.44 -3.68 -15.22
C ALA A 181 -1.55 -3.22 -13.76
N THR A 182 -1.56 -4.15 -12.81
CA THR A 182 -1.57 -3.84 -11.37
C THR A 182 -0.28 -3.14 -10.95
N LEU A 183 0.88 -3.67 -11.35
CA LEU A 183 2.18 -3.05 -11.08
C LEU A 183 2.32 -1.66 -11.72
N ILE A 184 1.83 -1.48 -12.94
CA ILE A 184 1.84 -0.17 -13.64
C ILE A 184 0.96 0.84 -12.89
N LYS A 185 -0.26 0.45 -12.46
CA LYS A 185 -1.13 1.33 -11.66
C LYS A 185 -0.48 1.78 -10.36
N GLU A 186 0.23 0.90 -9.67
CA GLU A 186 0.98 1.24 -8.46
C GLU A 186 2.20 2.13 -8.76
N ARG A 187 2.89 1.90 -9.88
CA ARG A 187 4.06 2.71 -10.31
C ARG A 187 3.69 4.13 -10.75
N HIS A 188 2.49 4.33 -11.28
CA HIS A 188 1.95 5.66 -11.63
C HIS A 188 1.33 6.40 -10.43
N LYS A 189 1.29 5.81 -9.23
CA LYS A 189 1.19 6.60 -7.99
C LYS A 189 2.52 7.34 -7.81
N VAL A 190 2.68 8.45 -8.52
CA VAL A 190 3.77 9.39 -8.31
C VAL A 190 3.59 9.98 -6.90
N ASN A 191 4.22 9.35 -5.91
CA ASN A 191 4.33 9.86 -4.55
C ASN A 191 5.39 10.97 -4.52
N THR A 192 5.16 12.06 -5.24
CA THR A 192 5.60 13.37 -4.74
C THR A 192 4.38 13.93 -4.04
N LYS A 193 4.24 13.63 -2.73
CA LYS A 193 3.35 14.44 -1.89
C LYS A 193 3.74 15.91 -2.15
N PRO A 194 2.80 16.80 -2.52
CA PRO A 194 3.15 18.18 -2.82
C PRO A 194 3.87 18.80 -1.61
N SER A 195 4.83 19.68 -1.86
CA SER A 195 5.42 20.47 -0.79
C SER A 195 4.32 21.34 -0.14
N ILE A 196 4.41 21.50 1.17
CA ILE A 196 3.56 22.37 1.97
C ILE A 196 4.30 23.70 2.11
N PRO A 197 3.77 24.81 1.58
CA PRO A 197 4.33 26.13 1.83
C PRO A 197 4.34 26.45 3.33
N ILE A 198 5.42 27.06 3.83
CA ILE A 198 5.55 27.45 5.23
C ILE A 198 5.48 28.96 5.33
N ALA A 199 4.56 29.45 6.18
CA ALA A 199 4.46 30.84 6.57
C ALA A 199 4.93 31.01 8.02
N VAL A 200 5.85 31.96 8.22
CA VAL A 200 6.35 32.34 9.54
C VAL A 200 5.49 33.48 10.07
N SER A 201 4.82 33.22 11.18
CA SER A 201 3.94 34.15 11.85
C SER A 201 4.72 34.93 12.89
N ALA A 202 4.89 36.23 12.66
CA ALA A 202 5.34 37.15 13.70
C ALA A 202 4.23 37.37 14.73
N ARG A 203 4.60 37.90 15.89
CA ARG A 203 3.63 38.30 16.93
C ARG A 203 2.55 39.24 16.38
N HIS A 204 1.30 38.99 16.73
CA HIS A 204 0.17 39.73 16.20
C HIS A 204 -1.09 39.60 17.07
N ILE A 205 -2.10 40.42 16.77
CA ILE A 205 -3.33 40.56 17.55
C ILE A 205 -4.54 40.34 16.65
N HIS A 206 -5.52 39.58 17.12
CA HIS A 206 -6.88 39.52 16.61
C HIS A 206 -7.82 40.12 17.65
N LEU A 207 -8.74 41.00 17.23
CA LEU A 207 -9.65 41.68 18.15
C LEU A 207 -11.11 41.45 17.80
N THR A 208 -11.98 41.55 18.80
CA THR A 208 -13.42 41.75 18.62
C THR A 208 -13.73 43.17 18.19
N GLN A 209 -14.89 43.38 17.55
CA GLN A 209 -15.35 44.71 17.19
C GLN A 209 -15.48 45.63 18.42
N GLU A 210 -15.94 45.10 19.56
CA GLU A 210 -16.03 45.85 20.81
C GLU A 210 -14.65 46.36 21.28
N SER A 211 -13.61 45.52 21.17
CA SER A 211 -12.25 45.92 21.56
C SER A 211 -11.63 46.92 20.59
N ILE A 212 -11.94 46.80 19.30
CA ILE A 212 -11.57 47.79 18.29
C ILE A 212 -12.23 49.14 18.62
N ASP A 213 -13.52 49.12 18.94
CA ASP A 213 -14.28 50.31 19.28
C ASP A 213 -13.74 51.04 20.52
N VAL A 214 -13.27 50.30 21.53
CA VAL A 214 -12.62 50.87 22.71
C VAL A 214 -11.28 51.52 22.36
N LEU A 215 -10.45 50.86 21.56
CA LEU A 215 -9.08 51.29 21.29
C LEU A 215 -8.98 52.41 20.23
N PHE A 216 -9.90 52.43 19.27
CA PHE A 216 -9.85 53.31 18.09
C PHE A 216 -11.09 54.21 17.92
N GLY A 217 -12.17 53.96 18.68
CA GLY A 217 -13.41 54.72 18.64
C GLY A 217 -14.60 53.91 18.11
N LYS A 218 -15.80 54.27 18.55
CA LYS A 218 -17.03 53.51 18.24
C LYS A 218 -17.29 53.39 16.73
N GLY A 219 -17.48 52.16 16.25
CA GLY A 219 -17.75 51.87 14.84
C GLY A 219 -16.50 51.95 13.95
N TYR A 220 -15.31 51.86 14.52
CA TYR A 220 -14.07 51.93 13.75
C TYR A 220 -13.86 50.65 12.93
N GLU A 221 -13.58 50.82 11.65
CA GLU A 221 -13.22 49.73 10.74
C GLU A 221 -11.71 49.70 10.54
N LEU A 222 -11.11 48.52 10.75
CA LEU A 222 -9.68 48.31 10.53
C LEU A 222 -9.33 48.58 9.07
N THR A 223 -8.25 49.30 8.83
CA THR A 223 -7.82 49.64 7.47
C THR A 223 -6.84 48.60 6.93
N GLU A 224 -7.10 48.07 5.74
CA GLU A 224 -6.25 47.06 5.13
C GLU A 224 -4.88 47.66 4.73
N LYS A 225 -3.81 47.00 5.18
CA LYS A 225 -2.43 47.30 4.74
C LYS A 225 -1.97 46.34 3.66
N ALA A 226 -2.20 45.04 3.87
CA ALA A 226 -1.84 43.99 2.92
C ALA A 226 -2.67 42.72 3.16
N PRO A 227 -3.05 41.98 2.10
CA PRO A 227 -3.74 40.71 2.23
C PRO A 227 -2.80 39.63 2.80
N LEU A 228 -3.36 38.68 3.55
CA LEU A 228 -2.65 37.49 4.02
C LEU A 228 -2.89 36.30 3.09
N SER A 229 -2.12 35.24 3.28
CA SER A 229 -2.20 34.00 2.50
C SER A 229 -3.54 33.28 2.61
N GLN A 230 -4.16 33.34 3.80
CA GLN A 230 -5.48 32.76 4.05
C GLN A 230 -6.59 33.68 3.50
N PRO A 231 -7.52 33.15 2.68
CA PRO A 231 -8.55 33.96 2.04
C PRO A 231 -9.37 34.84 3.00
N GLY A 232 -9.47 36.13 2.67
CA GLY A 232 -10.25 37.11 3.44
C GLY A 232 -9.62 37.56 4.77
N GLN A 233 -8.38 37.21 5.05
CA GLN A 233 -7.60 37.75 6.17
C GLN A 233 -6.61 38.81 5.67
N PHE A 234 -6.35 39.85 6.47
CA PHE A 234 -5.42 40.92 6.12
C PHE A 234 -4.62 41.42 7.31
N ALA A 235 -3.42 41.94 7.06
CA ALA A 235 -2.71 42.76 8.03
C ALA A 235 -3.26 44.18 7.98
N ALA A 236 -3.63 44.74 9.13
CA ALA A 236 -4.22 46.07 9.22
C ALA A 236 -3.14 47.17 9.32
N ASN A 237 -3.42 48.45 9.05
CA ASN A 237 -2.43 49.52 9.27
C ASN A 237 -2.19 49.79 10.76
N GLU A 238 -3.17 49.43 11.58
CA GLU A 238 -3.19 49.63 13.01
C GLU A 238 -2.20 48.70 13.72
N THR A 239 -1.59 49.24 14.76
CA THR A 239 -0.70 48.52 15.66
C THR A 239 -0.94 48.95 17.10
N LEU A 240 -0.69 48.05 18.04
CA LEU A 240 -0.84 48.30 19.48
C LEU A 240 0.47 48.00 20.19
N THR A 241 0.60 48.51 21.41
CA THR A 241 1.67 48.10 22.32
C THR A 241 1.15 47.06 23.30
N LEU A 242 1.86 45.95 23.43
CA LEU A 242 1.63 44.93 24.45
C LEU A 242 2.41 45.32 25.71
N LEU A 243 1.74 45.56 26.83
CA LEU A 243 2.38 45.85 28.11
C LEU A 243 2.28 44.62 29.03
N GLY A 244 3.42 44.00 29.32
CA GLY A 244 3.55 42.96 30.33
C GLY A 244 4.16 43.47 31.64
N PRO A 245 4.21 42.63 32.70
CA PRO A 245 4.77 43.00 33.99
C PRO A 245 6.25 43.42 33.95
N LYS A 246 7.03 42.86 33.01
CA LYS A 246 8.48 43.09 32.92
C LYS A 246 8.84 44.15 31.88
N ASN A 247 8.28 44.05 30.68
CA ASN A 247 8.58 44.93 29.56
C ASN A 247 7.34 45.19 28.70
N LYS A 248 7.48 46.07 27.71
CA LYS A 248 6.50 46.32 26.64
C LYS A 248 7.06 45.96 25.27
N ILE A 249 6.19 45.50 24.38
CA ILE A 249 6.47 45.30 22.95
C ILE A 249 5.60 46.26 22.15
N GLU A 250 6.24 47.18 21.44
CA GLU A 250 5.56 48.22 20.66
C GLU A 250 5.29 47.75 19.22
N ASN A 251 4.37 48.42 18.53
CA ASN A 251 4.08 48.23 17.11
C ASN A 251 3.62 46.80 16.72
N VAL A 252 2.88 46.12 17.61
CA VAL A 252 2.32 44.79 17.33
C VAL A 252 1.10 44.92 16.42
N ARG A 253 1.14 44.20 15.30
CA ARG A 253 0.18 44.30 14.20
C ARG A 253 -1.17 43.69 14.55
N ILE A 254 -2.26 44.37 14.19
CA ILE A 254 -3.61 43.79 14.20
C ILE A 254 -3.84 43.06 12.87
N LEU A 255 -4.39 41.85 12.93
CA LEU A 255 -4.88 41.11 11.76
C LEU A 255 -6.40 41.18 11.72
N GLY A 256 -6.92 41.55 10.55
CA GLY A 256 -8.35 41.64 10.28
C GLY A 256 -8.87 40.47 9.43
N PRO A 257 -10.19 40.33 9.32
CA PRO A 257 -11.24 41.14 9.95
C PRO A 257 -11.38 40.88 11.45
N SER A 258 -12.27 41.63 12.12
CA SER A 258 -12.60 41.39 13.53
C SER A 258 -13.11 39.96 13.75
N ARG A 259 -12.81 39.40 14.93
CA ARG A 259 -13.15 38.03 15.33
C ARG A 259 -14.15 38.02 16.47
N SER A 260 -14.64 36.83 16.83
CA SER A 260 -15.53 36.63 17.97
C SER A 260 -14.83 36.66 19.32
N LYS A 261 -13.50 36.51 19.35
CA LYS A 261 -12.67 36.55 20.57
C LYS A 261 -11.40 37.35 20.33
N ASN A 262 -10.93 38.03 21.38
CA ASN A 262 -9.60 38.63 21.40
C ASN A 262 -8.55 37.53 21.53
N GLN A 263 -7.50 37.61 20.72
CA GLN A 263 -6.42 36.63 20.73
C GLN A 263 -5.11 37.32 20.36
N ILE A 264 -4.08 37.09 21.17
CA ILE A 264 -2.74 37.64 20.96
C ILE A 264 -1.79 36.46 20.86
N GLU A 265 -1.10 36.38 19.73
CA GLU A 265 -0.15 35.32 19.44
C GLU A 265 1.27 35.89 19.56
N ILE A 266 2.07 35.29 20.44
CA ILE A 266 3.46 35.67 20.70
C ILE A 266 4.38 34.46 20.64
N SER A 267 5.69 34.65 20.43
CA SER A 267 6.64 33.55 20.52
C SER A 267 7.01 33.24 21.98
N ARG A 268 7.68 32.11 22.22
CA ARG A 268 8.19 31.77 23.56
C ARG A 268 9.19 32.82 24.05
N THR A 269 9.99 33.39 23.16
CA THR A 269 10.93 34.46 23.48
C THR A 269 10.20 35.73 23.95
N ASP A 270 9.10 36.10 23.28
CA ASP A 270 8.29 37.26 23.65
C ASP A 270 7.63 37.10 25.02
N GLU A 271 7.18 35.89 25.34
CA GLU A 271 6.60 35.53 26.63
C GLU A 271 7.56 35.86 27.80
N PHE A 272 8.80 35.34 27.71
CA PHE A 272 9.85 35.62 28.69
C PHE A 272 10.21 37.11 28.77
N PHE A 273 10.14 37.82 27.64
CA PHE A 273 10.42 39.24 27.57
C PHE A 273 9.35 40.07 28.27
N LEU A 274 8.07 39.77 28.03
CA LEU A 274 6.91 40.43 28.65
C LEU A 274 6.76 40.06 30.13
N GLY A 275 7.20 38.86 30.53
CA GLY A 275 7.08 38.35 31.89
C GLY A 275 5.68 37.81 32.21
N ILE A 276 5.05 37.16 31.24
CA ILE A 276 3.70 36.54 31.37
C ILE A 276 3.79 35.12 30.84
N ASP A 277 3.46 34.10 31.64
CA ASP A 277 3.53 32.68 31.23
C ASP A 277 2.37 32.27 30.29
N ALA A 278 2.54 32.51 28.99
CA ALA A 278 1.55 32.22 27.96
C ALA A 278 1.60 30.74 27.51
N PRO A 279 0.48 30.01 27.53
CA PRO A 279 0.46 28.61 27.13
C PRO A 279 0.51 28.44 25.60
N VAL A 280 1.03 27.30 25.14
CA VAL A 280 0.92 26.89 23.73
C VAL A 280 -0.51 26.42 23.45
N ARG A 281 -1.20 27.04 22.48
CA ARG A 281 -2.61 26.75 22.17
C ARG A 281 -2.89 26.81 20.67
N ALA A 282 -3.87 26.04 20.23
CA ALA A 282 -4.46 26.23 18.91
C ALA A 282 -5.29 27.52 18.86
N SER A 283 -5.28 28.20 17.72
CA SER A 283 -6.06 29.44 17.53
C SER A 283 -7.56 29.21 17.80
N GLY A 284 -8.16 30.11 18.58
CA GLY A 284 -9.54 30.03 19.07
C GLY A 284 -9.69 29.45 20.49
N HIS A 285 -8.67 28.76 21.00
CA HIS A 285 -8.66 28.12 22.34
C HIS A 285 -7.94 28.98 23.38
N VAL A 286 -8.50 30.16 23.64
CA VAL A 286 -7.93 31.18 24.54
C VAL A 286 -8.38 31.03 26.00
N GLU A 287 -9.26 30.07 26.32
CA GLU A 287 -9.77 29.93 27.69
C GLU A 287 -8.65 29.55 28.66
N ASN A 288 -8.68 30.13 29.87
CA ASN A 288 -7.65 29.94 30.90
C ASN A 288 -6.24 30.29 30.41
N SER A 289 -6.12 31.24 29.48
CA SER A 289 -4.85 31.87 29.14
C SER A 289 -4.68 33.19 29.91
N PRO A 290 -3.45 33.65 30.13
CA PRO A 290 -3.22 34.96 30.72
C PRO A 290 -3.82 36.09 29.88
N GLY A 291 -4.21 37.14 30.58
CA GLY A 291 -4.52 38.43 30.00
C GLY A 291 -3.28 39.25 29.64
N ILE A 292 -3.49 40.38 28.96
CA ILE A 292 -2.45 41.38 28.71
C ILE A 292 -3.09 42.75 28.56
N LYS A 293 -2.35 43.81 28.90
CA LYS A 293 -2.77 45.18 28.60
C LYS A 293 -2.34 45.59 27.20
N LEU A 294 -3.28 46.09 26.42
CA LEU A 294 -3.08 46.70 25.11
C LEU A 294 -3.12 48.23 25.25
N ILE A 295 -2.14 48.92 24.68
CA ILE A 295 -2.10 50.38 24.63
C ILE A 295 -2.32 50.79 23.17
N GLY A 296 -3.45 51.45 22.91
CA GLY A 296 -3.81 52.04 21.64
C GLY A 296 -3.43 53.52 21.54
N PRO A 297 -3.76 54.17 20.41
CA PRO A 297 -3.46 55.58 20.20
C PRO A 297 -4.27 56.51 21.13
N ASN A 298 -5.49 56.10 21.49
CA ASN A 298 -6.42 56.92 22.27
C ASN A 298 -6.66 56.37 23.68
N GLU A 299 -6.70 55.04 23.84
CA GLU A 299 -7.13 54.37 25.07
C GLU A 299 -6.30 53.11 25.37
N GLU A 300 -6.36 52.66 26.63
CA GLU A 300 -5.80 51.38 27.08
C GLU A 300 -6.92 50.35 27.29
N LEU A 301 -6.68 49.10 26.91
CA LEU A 301 -7.59 47.98 27.13
C LEU A 301 -6.87 46.87 27.89
N VAL A 302 -7.42 46.47 29.04
CA VAL A 302 -6.94 45.29 29.77
C VAL A 302 -7.76 44.08 29.36
N LEU A 303 -7.10 43.09 28.76
CA LEU A 303 -7.68 41.79 28.51
C LEU A 303 -7.41 40.87 29.69
N ASN A 304 -8.41 40.11 30.12
CA ASN A 304 -8.28 39.14 31.22
C ASN A 304 -7.79 37.77 30.75
N GLU A 305 -7.96 37.47 29.46
CA GLU A 305 -7.48 36.27 28.77
C GLU A 305 -7.19 36.62 27.30
N GLY A 306 -6.50 35.73 26.58
CA GLY A 306 -6.27 35.87 25.14
C GLY A 306 -4.81 35.74 24.70
N LEU A 307 -3.85 35.78 25.64
CA LEU A 307 -2.42 35.73 25.31
C LEU A 307 -1.94 34.27 25.22
N ILE A 308 -1.48 33.85 24.05
CA ILE A 308 -1.03 32.48 23.79
C ILE A 308 0.26 32.44 22.96
N CYS A 309 1.00 31.34 23.08
CA CYS A 309 1.94 30.93 22.05
C CYS A 309 1.21 30.08 21.01
N ALA A 310 1.36 30.42 19.72
CA ALA A 310 0.65 29.72 18.67
C ALA A 310 1.15 28.27 18.55
N TRP A 311 0.25 27.30 18.63
CA TRP A 311 0.58 25.92 18.31
C TRP A 311 0.71 25.77 16.79
N ARG A 312 1.88 25.34 16.31
CA ARG A 312 2.12 25.03 14.89
C ARG A 312 1.04 24.14 14.29
N HIS A 313 0.59 24.52 13.10
CA HIS A 313 -0.51 23.85 12.43
C HIS A 313 -0.42 23.98 10.91
N ILE A 314 -1.18 23.17 10.19
CA ILE A 314 -1.30 23.23 8.74
C ILE A 314 -2.77 23.47 8.38
N HIS A 315 -3.01 24.53 7.62
CA HIS A 315 -4.28 24.77 6.96
C HIS A 315 -4.34 23.94 5.68
N MET A 316 -5.45 23.22 5.47
CA MET A 316 -5.68 22.39 4.27
C MET A 316 -7.12 22.58 3.78
N ARG A 317 -7.32 22.48 2.46
CA ARG A 317 -8.65 22.20 1.91
C ARG A 317 -8.93 20.69 1.98
N PRO A 318 -10.19 20.25 1.87
CA PRO A 318 -10.53 18.83 1.87
C PRO A 318 -9.75 18.02 0.81
N GLU A 319 -9.53 18.59 -0.38
CA GLU A 319 -8.81 17.92 -1.46
C GLU A 319 -7.31 17.77 -1.15
N ASP A 320 -6.74 18.77 -0.48
CA ASP A 320 -5.35 18.71 -0.01
C ASP A 320 -5.22 17.61 1.06
N ALA A 321 -6.13 17.59 2.04
CA ALA A 321 -6.14 16.59 3.12
C ALA A 321 -6.31 15.15 2.60
N GLU A 322 -7.19 14.94 1.63
CA GLU A 322 -7.36 13.65 0.93
C GLU A 322 -6.06 13.25 0.21
N SER A 323 -5.44 14.19 -0.52
CA SER A 323 -4.17 13.96 -1.24
C SER A 323 -3.03 13.58 -0.29
N PHE A 324 -2.99 14.16 0.91
CA PHE A 324 -1.99 13.85 1.94
C PHE A 324 -2.33 12.61 2.80
N GLY A 325 -3.57 12.15 2.76
CA GLY A 325 -4.08 11.02 3.56
C GLY A 325 -4.30 11.36 5.03
N VAL A 326 -4.67 12.61 5.35
CA VAL A 326 -4.91 13.11 6.72
C VAL A 326 -6.34 13.65 6.87
N LYS A 327 -6.80 13.81 8.11
CA LYS A 327 -8.13 14.35 8.46
C LYS A 327 -8.01 15.59 9.35
N ASP A 328 -9.11 16.33 9.47
CA ASP A 328 -9.21 17.45 10.41
C ASP A 328 -8.86 16.98 11.83
N LYS A 329 -8.01 17.76 12.50
CA LYS A 329 -7.48 17.51 13.86
C LYS A 329 -6.51 16.35 14.02
N ASP A 330 -6.06 15.72 12.93
CA ASP A 330 -4.92 14.82 13.01
C ASP A 330 -3.67 15.58 13.48
N ILE A 331 -2.80 14.88 14.20
CA ILE A 331 -1.51 15.38 14.64
C ILE A 331 -0.41 14.65 13.86
N VAL A 332 0.45 15.40 13.17
CA VAL A 332 1.47 14.84 12.27
C VAL A 332 2.86 15.40 12.57
N ASP A 333 3.88 14.76 12.00
CA ASP A 333 5.26 15.26 12.02
C ASP A 333 5.63 15.82 10.64
N ILE A 334 6.29 16.96 10.60
CA ILE A 334 6.69 17.64 9.36
C ILE A 334 8.20 17.81 9.31
N ARG A 335 8.80 17.29 8.25
CA ARG A 335 10.24 17.41 8.02
C ARG A 335 10.53 18.60 7.11
N ILE A 336 11.42 19.46 7.59
CA ILE A 336 12.06 20.52 6.83
C ILE A 336 13.38 19.98 6.31
N ASN A 337 13.51 19.93 4.98
CA ASN A 337 14.74 19.59 4.31
C ASN A 337 15.38 20.89 3.81
N ASN A 338 16.41 21.37 4.50
CA ASN A 338 17.31 22.39 3.99
C ASN A 338 18.76 21.96 4.28
N GLU A 339 19.71 22.63 3.62
CA GLU A 339 21.14 22.26 3.71
C GLU A 339 21.79 22.72 5.03
N LEU A 340 21.24 23.75 5.68
CA LEU A 340 21.87 24.41 6.83
C LEU A 340 21.48 23.75 8.16
N ARG A 341 20.17 23.66 8.42
CA ARG A 341 19.59 23.19 9.68
C ARG A 341 18.31 22.37 9.45
N PRO A 342 18.42 21.15 8.89
CA PRO A 342 17.27 20.27 8.71
C PRO A 342 16.67 19.89 10.06
N LEU A 343 15.33 19.94 10.16
CA LEU A 343 14.60 19.71 11.41
C LEU A 343 13.28 18.98 11.13
N THR A 344 12.83 18.17 12.09
CA THR A 344 11.47 17.63 12.08
C THR A 344 10.66 18.27 13.20
N PHE A 345 9.59 18.96 12.85
CA PHE A 345 8.60 19.45 13.79
C PHE A 345 7.60 18.34 14.06
N GLY A 346 7.63 17.76 15.26
CA GLY A 346 6.60 16.81 15.67
C GLY A 346 5.28 17.49 16.05
N ASN A 347 4.23 16.77 16.39
CA ASN A 347 3.03 17.37 17.00
C ASN A 347 2.43 18.59 16.24
N VAL A 348 2.29 18.51 14.92
CA VAL A 348 1.70 19.57 14.08
C VAL A 348 0.22 19.30 13.86
N LEU A 349 -0.64 20.26 14.19
CA LEU A 349 -2.10 20.10 14.06
C LEU A 349 -2.57 20.30 12.62
N ILE A 350 -3.35 19.37 12.08
CA ILE A 350 -4.05 19.53 10.80
C ILE A 350 -5.40 20.25 11.01
N ARG A 351 -5.67 21.27 10.19
CA ARG A 351 -6.93 22.02 10.18
C ARG A 351 -7.50 22.01 8.78
N VAL A 352 -8.66 21.39 8.60
CA VAL A 352 -9.29 21.24 7.29
C VAL A 352 -10.51 22.14 7.17
N SER A 353 -10.53 22.99 6.13
CA SER A 353 -11.69 23.81 5.79
C SER A 353 -11.67 24.15 4.31
N SER A 354 -12.84 24.20 3.67
CA SER A 354 -12.96 24.67 2.28
C SER A 354 -12.55 26.15 2.10
N LYS A 355 -12.44 26.91 3.19
CA LYS A 355 -12.00 28.32 3.19
C LYS A 355 -10.49 28.49 3.30
N TYR A 356 -9.74 27.43 3.54
CA TYR A 356 -8.29 27.50 3.74
C TYR A 356 -7.51 27.45 2.44
N LYS A 357 -6.26 27.89 2.53
CA LYS A 357 -5.23 27.65 1.53
C LYS A 357 -4.13 26.79 2.17
N LEU A 358 -3.62 25.79 1.44
CA LEU A 358 -2.56 24.90 1.92
C LEU A 358 -1.33 25.68 2.39
N GLU A 359 -1.08 25.67 3.70
CA GLU A 359 0.05 26.39 4.31
C GLU A 359 0.30 25.93 5.76
N MET A 360 1.56 25.70 6.11
CA MET A 360 2.01 25.44 7.48
C MET A 360 2.34 26.77 8.17
N HIS A 361 1.79 26.98 9.37
CA HIS A 361 2.05 28.17 10.18
C HIS A 361 2.91 27.78 11.38
N ILE A 362 4.03 28.48 11.54
CA ILE A 362 4.97 28.37 12.67
C ILE A 362 5.33 29.75 13.18
N ASP A 363 5.77 29.85 14.43
CA ASP A 363 6.25 31.12 14.98
C ASP A 363 7.71 31.45 14.56
N THR A 364 8.19 32.62 14.97
CA THR A 364 9.55 33.07 14.66
C THR A 364 10.63 32.23 15.33
N ASP A 365 10.38 31.70 16.53
CA ASP A 365 11.37 30.91 17.28
C ASP A 365 11.53 29.54 16.61
N GLU A 366 10.42 28.93 16.19
CA GLU A 366 10.38 27.69 15.40
C GLU A 366 11.08 27.88 14.05
N ALA A 367 10.78 28.96 13.33
CA ALA A 367 11.41 29.25 12.05
C ALA A 367 12.93 29.44 12.17
N ASN A 368 13.38 30.18 13.18
CA ASN A 368 14.79 30.38 13.48
C ASN A 368 15.47 29.05 13.87
N ALA A 369 14.76 28.15 14.56
CA ALA A 369 15.28 26.84 14.93
C ALA A 369 15.55 25.92 13.73
N ALA A 370 14.95 26.20 12.56
CA ALA A 370 15.16 25.47 11.32
C ALA A 370 15.87 26.30 10.23
N GLU A 371 16.40 27.48 10.56
CA GLU A 371 17.00 28.44 9.60
C GLU A 371 16.14 28.68 8.34
N LEU A 372 14.84 28.90 8.55
CA LEU A 372 13.92 29.08 7.44
C LEU A 372 14.00 30.50 6.85
N PRO A 373 14.28 30.65 5.54
CA PRO A 373 14.11 31.94 4.86
C PRO A 373 12.63 32.32 4.76
N ARG A 374 12.35 33.57 4.39
CA ARG A 374 10.98 34.14 4.29
C ARG A 374 10.03 33.34 3.37
N HIS A 375 10.56 32.54 2.45
CA HIS A 375 9.81 31.59 1.64
C HIS A 375 10.45 30.21 1.78
N SER A 376 9.75 29.29 2.43
CA SER A 376 10.22 27.95 2.74
C SER A 376 9.14 26.93 2.43
N GLU A 377 9.55 25.73 2.04
CA GLU A 377 8.66 24.62 1.72
C GLU A 377 8.99 23.41 2.61
N GLY A 378 7.97 22.81 3.22
CA GLY A 378 8.06 21.57 4.00
C GLY A 378 7.49 20.40 3.21
N VAL A 379 7.84 19.16 3.56
CA VAL A 379 7.22 17.97 2.96
C VAL A 379 6.50 17.18 4.04
N LEU A 380 5.24 16.81 3.76
CA LEU A 380 4.48 15.92 4.62
C LEU A 380 5.12 14.53 4.58
N PHE A 381 5.93 14.22 5.58
CA PHE A 381 6.51 12.91 5.70
C PHE A 381 5.44 11.97 6.23
N LYS A 382 5.27 10.83 5.57
CA LYS A 382 4.46 9.75 6.12
C LYS A 382 5.16 9.34 7.42
N THR A 383 4.44 9.26 8.54
CA THR A 383 4.95 8.63 9.76
C THR A 383 5.10 7.14 9.52
N GLU A 384 6.08 6.75 8.70
CA GLU A 384 6.71 5.45 8.76
C GLU A 384 7.71 5.53 9.92
N ALA A 385 7.15 5.47 11.13
CA ALA A 385 7.81 4.67 12.12
C ALA A 385 7.83 3.23 11.57
N GLU A 386 8.81 2.94 10.72
CA GLU A 386 9.57 1.74 10.93
C GLU A 386 10.10 1.84 12.37
N ALA A 387 9.39 1.21 13.28
CA ALA A 387 9.95 0.83 14.55
C ALA A 387 11.06 -0.19 14.25
N SER A 388 12.29 0.29 14.11
CA SER A 388 13.42 -0.54 14.50
C SER A 388 13.37 -0.64 16.02
N LEU A 389 13.12 -1.86 16.49
CA LEU A 389 12.96 -2.22 17.89
C LEU A 389 14.33 -2.08 18.59
N VAL A 390 14.71 -0.87 18.97
CA VAL A 390 15.84 -0.68 19.89
C VAL A 390 15.33 -0.96 21.29
N ARG A 391 15.51 -2.20 21.71
CA ARG A 391 15.28 -2.72 23.06
C ARG A 391 15.79 -1.71 24.11
N ARG A 392 14.90 -0.95 24.73
CA ARG A 392 15.23 -0.25 25.99
C ARG A 392 15.45 -1.34 27.04
N LYS A 393 16.70 -1.53 27.48
CA LYS A 393 17.00 -2.27 28.71
C LYS A 393 16.38 -1.49 29.87
N THR A 394 15.21 -1.93 30.34
CA THR A 394 14.70 -1.51 31.64
C THR A 394 15.51 -2.28 32.70
N LYS A 395 16.40 -1.58 33.42
CA LYS A 395 16.82 -2.07 34.74
C LYS A 395 15.65 -1.82 35.68
N VAL A 396 15.03 -2.90 36.15
CA VAL A 396 14.13 -2.83 37.31
C VAL A 396 15.04 -2.85 38.52
N ASN A 397 15.10 -1.74 39.26
CA ASN A 397 15.59 -1.77 40.63
C ASN A 397 14.51 -2.47 41.46
N THR A 398 14.82 -3.68 41.92
CA THR A 398 14.07 -4.36 42.97
C THR A 398 14.27 -3.60 44.28
N VAL A 399 13.18 -3.10 44.85
CA VAL A 399 13.07 -2.83 46.29
C VAL A 399 12.50 -4.07 46.94
#